data_AF-A0A485BTC5-F1
#
_entry.id   AF-A0A485BTC5-F1
#
_cell.length_a   1.000
_cell.length_b   1.000
_cell.length_c   1.000
_cell.angle_alpha   90.00
_cell.angle_beta   90.00
_cell.angle_gamma   90.00
#
_symmetry.space_group_name_H-M   'P 1'
#
loop_
_entity.id
_entity.type
_entity.pdbx_description
1 polymer ?
#
loop_
_entity_poly.entity_id
_entity_poly.type
_entity_poly.pdbx_seq_one_letter_code
_entity_poly.pdbx_strand_id
1 'polypeptide(L)' 'MSKCKVAIIGSGNIGTDLMIKILRHGKHLEMSVMVGIDPNSDGLARASRMGVATTHEGVSGLMAMKRVRRYRHCV' A
#
# COMPACT_ATOMS: atom_id res chain seq x y z
N MET A 1 -18.80 -7.63 -8.34
CA MET A 1 -17.98 -6.48 -8.80
C MET A 1 -16.53 -6.72 -8.42
N SER A 2 -15.57 -6.42 -9.30
CA SER A 2 -14.14 -6.47 -8.97
C SER A 2 -13.76 -5.32 -8.05
N LYS A 3 -13.01 -5.59 -6.98
CA LYS A 3 -12.49 -4.54 -6.08
C LYS A 3 -11.46 -3.67 -6.82
N CYS A 4 -11.41 -2.38 -6.49
CA CYS A 4 -10.41 -1.46 -6.99
C CYS A 4 -9.11 -1.65 -6.21
N LYS A 5 -8.01 -1.93 -6.92
CA LYS A 5 -6.70 -2.05 -6.28
C LYS A 5 -6.18 -0.68 -5.90
N VAL A 6 -5.64 -0.56 -4.69
CA VAL A 6 -5.08 0.70 -4.19
C VAL A 6 -3.64 0.55 -3.71
N ALA A 7 -2.90 1.64 -3.85
CA ALA A 7 -1.62 1.83 -3.16
C ALA A 7 -1.79 2.95 -2.12
N ILE A 8 -1.09 2.83 -1.00
CA ILE A 8 -1.02 3.85 0.05
C ILE A 8 0.39 4.43 0.03
N ILE A 9 0.51 5.77 0.02
CA ILE A 9 1.78 6.48 0.04
C ILE A 9 2.00 7.14 1.38
N GLY A 10 2.95 6.62 2.15
CA GLY A 10 3.23 7.02 3.51
C GLY A 10 2.99 5.86 4.48
N SER A 11 4.07 5.24 4.93
CA SER A 11 4.05 4.09 5.86
C SER A 11 4.03 4.50 7.35
N GLY A 12 3.51 5.69 7.65
CA GLY A 12 3.31 6.16 9.03
C GLY A 12 2.07 5.57 9.69
N ASN A 13 1.70 6.11 10.86
CA ASN A 13 0.54 5.63 11.64
C ASN A 13 -0.78 5.71 10.84
N ILE A 14 -1.00 6.80 10.10
CA ILE A 14 -2.23 7.01 9.30
C ILE A 14 -2.33 5.98 8.17
N GLY A 15 -1.28 5.88 7.33
CA GLY A 15 -1.29 4.94 6.20
C GLY A 15 -1.39 3.49 6.67
N THR A 16 -0.73 3.15 7.77
CA THR A 16 -0.79 1.79 8.35
C THR A 16 -2.18 1.46 8.91
N ASP A 17 -2.84 2.41 9.58
CA ASP A 17 -4.23 2.23 10.04
C ASP A 17 -5.20 2.10 8.85
N LEU A 18 -5.04 2.95 7.83
CA LEU A 18 -5.84 2.88 6.61
C LEU A 18 -5.66 1.53 5.88
N MET A 19 -4.42 1.03 5.78
CA MET A 19 -4.12 -0.28 5.22
C MET A 19 -4.91 -1.38 5.94
N ILE A 20 -4.93 -1.37 7.27
CA ILE A 20 -5.65 -2.37 8.07
C ILE A 20 -7.16 -2.27 7.86
N LYS A 21 -7.70 -1.04 7.77
CA LYS A 21 -9.12 -0.82 7.48
C LYS A 21 -9.50 -1.36 6.10
N ILE A 22 -8.66 -1.18 5.08
CA ILE A 22 -8.89 -1.75 3.75
C ILE A 22 -8.82 -3.28 3.79
N LEU A 23 -7.83 -3.87 4.45
CA LEU A 23 -7.68 -5.33 4.55
C LEU A 23 -8.85 -5.99 5.28
N ARG A 24 -9.36 -5.36 6.35
CA ARG A 24 -10.44 -5.92 7.18
C ARG A 24 -11.84 -5.58 6.68
N HIS A 25 -12.03 -4.40 6.11
CA HIS A 25 -13.36 -3.84 5.84
C HIS A 25 -13.56 -3.34 4.39
N GLY A 26 -12.53 -3.46 3.54
CA GLY A 26 -12.59 -3.01 2.14
C GLY A 26 -13.64 -3.77 1.32
N LYS A 27 -14.83 -3.18 1.19
CA LYS A 27 -15.90 -3.71 0.32
C LYS A 27 -15.61 -3.48 -1.15
N HIS A 28 -15.10 -2.29 -1.47
CA HIS A 28 -14.81 -1.85 -2.84
C HIS A 28 -13.32 -1.70 -3.14
N LEU A 29 -12.46 -1.81 -2.13
CA LEU A 29 -11.02 -1.59 -2.23
C LEU A 29 -10.25 -2.88 -1.91
N GLU A 30 -9.15 -3.09 -2.62
CA GLU A 30 -8.20 -4.20 -2.41
C GLU A 30 -6.81 -3.60 -2.20
N MET A 31 -6.20 -3.87 -1.05
CA MET A 31 -4.87 -3.37 -0.73
C MET A 31 -3.82 -4.01 -1.64
N SER A 32 -2.98 -3.19 -2.26
CA SER A 32 -2.01 -3.68 -3.24
C SER A 32 -0.56 -3.37 -2.91
N VAL A 33 -0.23 -2.11 -2.63
CA VAL A 33 1.16 -1.68 -2.35
C VAL A 33 1.18 -0.66 -1.21
N MET A 34 2.03 -0.85 -0.20
CA MET A 34 2.40 0.18 0.76
C MET A 34 3.73 0.83 0.33
N VAL A 35 3.73 2.14 0.21
CA VAL A 35 4.87 2.92 -0.27
C VAL A 35 5.41 3.77 0.87
N GLY A 36 6.72 3.74 1.07
CA GLY A 36 7.44 4.60 2.00
C GLY A 36 8.72 5.13 1.36
N ILE A 37 9.47 5.90 2.14
CA ILE A 37 10.81 6.40 1.77
C ILE A 37 11.91 5.92 2.72
N ASP A 38 11.53 5.35 3.86
CA ASP A 38 12.45 4.81 4.86
C ASP A 38 12.39 3.27 4.83
N PRO A 39 13.47 2.56 4.46
CA PRO A 39 13.51 1.10 4.44
C PRO A 39 13.29 0.47 5.83
N ASN A 40 13.53 1.20 6.92
CA ASN A 40 13.35 0.72 8.29
C ASN A 40 11.97 1.05 8.88
N SER A 41 11.04 1.53 8.07
CA SER A 41 9.70 1.90 8.53
C SER A 41 8.91 0.69 9.07
N ASP A 42 8.42 0.82 10.31
CA ASP A 42 7.53 -0.17 10.95
C ASP A 42 6.28 -0.46 10.11
N GLY A 43 5.72 0.54 9.44
CA GLY A 43 4.55 0.39 8.57
C GLY A 43 4.85 -0.47 7.34
N LEU A 44 6.04 -0.34 6.75
CA LEU A 44 6.48 -1.22 5.66
C LEU A 44 6.70 -2.65 6.16
N ALA A 45 7.37 -2.82 7.30
CA ALA A 45 7.56 -4.14 7.91
C ALA A 45 6.21 -4.80 8.20
N ARG A 46 5.23 -4.05 8.72
CA ARG A 46 3.88 -4.54 8.98
C ARG A 46 3.13 -4.90 7.69
N ALA A 47 3.20 -4.08 6.66
CA ALA A 47 2.60 -4.36 5.36
C ALA A 47 3.14 -5.67 4.76
N SER A 48 4.46 -5.86 4.81
CA SER A 48 5.12 -7.07 4.35
C SER A 48 4.66 -8.32 5.12
N ARG A 49 4.58 -8.25 6.46
CA ARG A 49 4.05 -9.36 7.29
C ARG A 49 2.59 -9.73 6.97
N MET A 50 1.81 -8.78 6.44
CA MET A 50 0.42 -8.98 6.04
C MET A 50 0.27 -9.36 4.57
N GLY A 51 1.37 -9.62 3.85
CA GLY A 51 1.35 -10.02 2.44
C GLY A 51 1.09 -8.87 1.45
N VAL A 52 1.17 -7.62 1.90
CA VAL A 52 1.06 -6.44 1.03
C VAL A 52 2.42 -6.15 0.42
N ALA A 53 2.47 -5.88 -0.90
CA ALA A 53 3.72 -5.50 -1.55
C ALA A 53 4.23 -4.16 -1.01
N THR A 54 5.54 -3.99 -0.89
CA THR A 54 6.13 -2.78 -0.32
C THR A 54 7.20 -2.19 -1.23
N THR A 55 7.43 -0.89 -1.10
CA THR A 55 8.63 -0.22 -1.61
C THR A 55 9.01 0.92 -0.67
N HIS A 56 10.31 1.15 -0.53
CA HIS A 56 10.90 2.28 0.19
C HIS A 56 11.50 3.32 -0.77
N GLU A 57 11.33 3.17 -2.08
CA GLU A 57 11.84 4.09 -3.10
C GLU A 57 10.82 5.18 -3.46
N GLY A 58 9.82 5.39 -2.61
CA GLY A 58 8.74 6.35 -2.82
C GLY A 58 7.90 6.07 -4.07
N VAL A 59 7.37 7.15 -4.66
CA VAL A 59 6.51 7.10 -5.85
C VAL A 59 7.24 6.49 -7.05
N SER A 60 8.53 6.75 -7.21
CA SER A 60 9.35 6.19 -8.28
C SER A 60 9.38 4.66 -8.22
N GLY A 61 9.62 4.11 -7.02
CA GLY A 61 9.53 2.67 -6.77
C GLY A 61 8.16 2.10 -7.09
N LEU A 62 7.10 2.82 -6.71
CA LEU A 62 5.73 2.41 -7.06
C LEU A 62 5.60 2.33 -8.58
N MET A 63 5.93 3.38 -9.33
CA MET A 63 5.79 3.44 -10.79
C MET A 63 6.59 2.38 -11.54
N ALA A 64 7.75 1.97 -11.02
CA ALA A 64 8.59 0.92 -11.59
C ALA A 64 7.99 -0.50 -11.44
N MET A 65 7.03 -0.69 -10.52
CA MET A 65 6.39 -2.00 -10.37
C MET A 65 5.52 -2.32 -11.59
N LYS A 66 5.72 -3.50 -12.19
CA LYS A 66 4.90 -4.03 -13.31
C LYS A 66 3.38 -4.05 -13.03
N ARG A 67 2.99 -3.96 -11.76
CA ARG A 67 1.61 -4.10 -11.26
C ARG A 67 0.79 -2.79 -11.29
N VAL A 68 1.37 -1.66 -11.72
CA VAL A 68 0.79 -0.30 -11.60
C VAL A 68 -0.32 0.04 -12.60
N ARG A 69 -0.55 -0.77 -13.63
CA ARG A 69 -1.51 -0.45 -14.71
C ARG A 69 -2.97 -0.21 -14.26
N ARG A 70 -3.36 -0.46 -13.00
CA ARG A 70 -4.74 -0.28 -12.49
C ARG A 70 -4.84 0.07 -10.99
N TYR A 71 -4.01 0.96 -10.45
CA TYR A 71 -4.21 1.46 -9.07
C TYR A 71 -4.98 2.78 -9.03
N ARG A 72 -5.89 2.93 -8.05
CA ARG A 72 -6.25 4.25 -7.53
C ARG A 72 -5.36 4.57 -6.34
N HIS A 73 -4.85 5.79 -6.29
CA HIS A 73 -4.08 6.29 -5.16
C HIS A 73 -5.01 6.48 -3.95
N CYS A 74 -4.66 5.89 -2.81
CA CYS A 74 -5.23 6.21 -1.51
C CYS A 74 -4.18 6.98 -0.71
N VAL A 75 -4.65 8.02 -0.03
CA VAL A 75 -3.88 9.04 0.70
C VAL A 75 -2.76 8.46 1.56
#